data_AF-A0A7J3U6Q9-F1
#
_entry.id   AF-A0A7J3U6Q9-F1
#
_cell.length_a   1.000
_cell.length_b   1.000
_cell.length_c   1.000
_cell.angle_alpha   90.00
_cell.angle_beta   90.00
_cell.angle_gamma   90.00
#
_symmetry.space_group_name_H-M   'P 1'
#
loop_
_entity.id
_entity.type
_entity.pdbx_description
1 polymer ?
#
loop_
_entity_poly.entity_id
_entity_poly.type
_entity_poly.pdbx_seq_one_letter_code
_entity_poly.pdbx_strand_id
1 'polypeptide(L)'
;RQIKAFVPKPYWQITATLDKNGKFSALHKKDRISSEEEAKGIYEKIKNARNGIVKSVDKTVKKERPPIPFDTTSFLSAASSLLRMSASKAMEVAEELYMQGWISYPRTDNTVYPKSLPIDKTLSLLANSQFSDLTKVVLENRRKTPMRGKKETTDHPPIHPVDIPPFEKLTPEQKNVYTLIVKRFLATLTKDATSETTKALIEINEEPFVAEGYHLIEPTWKLIYPVKTGQKEIPELHENERVDIISLKLLRKETKPPKRFTQGALISQMEKLGLGTKSTRHEIIKKLYSRRYIIGSTPIPTATAFAVVDTIKPYDISKPDMTAQLEKDMDEIAEGKKNENSVIKKSREMLQKVLKSLENNKHEIRHSLRKALTLQNTIGTCPSCGKPLVIRVSSKNKKRFVGCTGYPDCRVTYPLPQKGVITKTDKKCEHCGAPIIKVGKREICINPNCPGKKG
;
A
#
# COMPACT_ATOMS: atom_id res chain seq x y z
N ARG A 1 5.24 -11.31 -10.45
CA ARG A 1 5.26 -12.69 -10.97
C ARG A 1 4.33 -13.59 -10.15
N GLN A 2 4.51 -13.69 -8.82
CA GLN A 2 3.62 -14.43 -7.91
C GLN A 2 2.11 -14.22 -8.17
N ILE A 3 1.65 -12.97 -8.28
CA ILE A 3 0.23 -12.68 -8.59
C ILE A 3 -0.24 -13.29 -9.92
N LYS A 4 0.62 -13.29 -10.96
CA LYS A 4 0.27 -13.85 -12.30
C LYS A 4 0.29 -15.38 -12.30
N ALA A 5 1.18 -15.98 -11.52
CA ALA A 5 1.32 -17.44 -11.41
C ALA A 5 0.39 -18.06 -10.36
N PHE A 6 -0.37 -17.22 -9.63
CA PHE A 6 -1.25 -17.68 -8.58
C PHE A 6 -2.48 -18.35 -9.20
N VAL A 7 -2.68 -19.63 -8.87
CA VAL A 7 -3.88 -20.39 -9.21
C VAL A 7 -4.76 -20.43 -7.96
N PRO A 8 -5.97 -19.83 -7.99
CA PRO A 8 -6.91 -19.92 -6.88
C PRO A 8 -7.22 -21.39 -6.56
N LYS A 9 -7.18 -21.72 -5.28
CA LYS A 9 -7.58 -23.03 -4.77
C LYS A 9 -8.91 -22.88 -4.04
N PRO A 10 -9.91 -23.72 -4.32
CA PRO A 10 -11.16 -23.70 -3.56
C PRO A 10 -10.90 -24.13 -2.12
N TYR A 11 -11.70 -23.58 -1.21
CA TYR A 11 -11.83 -24.02 0.17
C TYR A 11 -13.25 -23.71 0.63
N TRP A 12 -13.70 -24.42 1.65
CA TRP A 12 -15.01 -24.25 2.25
C TRP A 12 -14.88 -23.67 3.64
N GLN A 13 -15.83 -22.80 3.98
CA GLN A 13 -15.98 -22.25 5.31
C GLN A 13 -17.39 -22.50 5.79
N ILE A 14 -17.53 -22.95 7.03
CA ILE A 14 -18.82 -23.12 7.67
C ILE A 14 -18.97 -22.01 8.71
N THR A 15 -19.95 -21.15 8.51
CA THR A 15 -20.22 -20.01 9.40
C THR A 15 -21.56 -20.19 10.09
N ALA A 16 -21.59 -19.94 11.39
CA ALA A 16 -22.80 -19.86 12.19
C ALA A 16 -23.12 -18.39 12.50
N THR A 17 -24.37 -18.00 12.31
CA THR A 17 -24.92 -16.77 12.91
C THR A 17 -25.72 -17.20 14.12
N LEU A 18 -25.31 -16.71 15.29
CA LEU A 18 -25.84 -17.09 16.59
C LEU A 18 -26.51 -15.88 17.24
N ASP A 19 -27.44 -16.13 18.16
CA ASP A 19 -28.07 -15.10 18.97
C ASP A 19 -27.93 -15.43 20.45
N LYS A 20 -27.52 -14.43 21.22
CA LYS A 20 -27.58 -14.43 22.66
C LYS A 20 -27.61 -12.98 23.16
N ASN A 21 -28.82 -12.44 23.32
CA ASN A 21 -29.03 -11.01 23.60
C ASN A 21 -28.36 -10.10 22.55
N GLY A 22 -28.24 -10.59 21.31
CA GLY A 22 -27.47 -9.93 20.26
C GLY A 22 -26.91 -10.92 19.25
N LYS A 23 -26.93 -10.54 17.97
CA LYS A 23 -26.45 -11.39 16.87
C LYS A 23 -24.93 -11.33 16.77
N PHE A 24 -24.29 -12.49 16.69
CA PHE A 24 -22.86 -12.60 16.44
C PHE A 24 -22.54 -13.76 15.49
N SER A 25 -21.31 -13.79 14.99
CA SER A 25 -20.87 -14.80 14.02
C SER A 25 -19.75 -15.66 14.59
N ALA A 26 -19.89 -16.97 14.43
CA ALA A 26 -18.84 -17.93 14.72
C ALA A 26 -18.41 -18.67 13.43
N LEU A 27 -17.15 -19.06 13.36
CA LEU A 27 -16.58 -19.81 12.25
C LEU A 27 -16.17 -21.19 12.74
N HIS A 28 -16.41 -22.24 11.96
CA HIS A 28 -15.92 -23.57 12.31
C HIS A 28 -14.41 -23.54 12.57
N LYS A 29 -13.94 -24.24 13.62
CA LYS A 29 -12.56 -24.15 14.14
C LYS A 29 -11.48 -24.44 13.10
N LYS A 30 -11.79 -25.27 12.08
CA LYS A 30 -10.87 -25.54 10.96
C LYS A 30 -10.62 -24.32 10.05
N ASP A 31 -11.42 -23.25 10.15
CA ASP A 31 -11.41 -22.01 9.34
C ASP A 31 -11.54 -22.25 7.82
N ARG A 32 -10.56 -22.93 7.21
CA ARG A 32 -10.53 -23.29 5.79
C ARG A 32 -10.44 -24.79 5.60
N ILE A 33 -11.54 -25.40 5.19
CA ILE A 33 -11.63 -26.82 4.88
C ILE A 33 -11.30 -27.00 3.38
N SER A 34 -10.37 -27.88 3.03
CA SER A 34 -9.92 -28.03 1.63
C SER A 34 -10.63 -29.15 0.85
N SER A 35 -11.30 -30.08 1.53
CA SER A 35 -12.16 -31.11 0.91
C SER A 35 -13.61 -30.66 0.91
N GLU A 36 -14.28 -30.81 -0.22
CA GLU A 36 -15.71 -30.52 -0.34
C GLU A 36 -16.55 -31.54 0.43
N GLU A 37 -16.14 -32.80 0.36
CA GLU A 37 -16.78 -33.95 1.00
C GLU A 37 -16.74 -33.80 2.52
N GLU A 38 -15.59 -33.44 3.07
CA GLU A 38 -15.42 -33.15 4.49
C GLU A 38 -16.32 -31.98 4.93
N ALA A 39 -16.32 -30.88 4.17
CA ALA A 39 -17.11 -29.70 4.52
C ALA A 39 -18.63 -29.97 4.44
N LYS A 40 -19.07 -30.73 3.43
CA LYS A 40 -20.45 -31.22 3.32
C LYS A 40 -20.79 -32.17 4.47
N GLY A 41 -19.90 -33.10 4.81
CA GLY A 41 -20.09 -34.02 5.93
C GLY A 41 -20.29 -33.28 7.26
N ILE A 42 -19.46 -32.29 7.56
CA ILE A 42 -19.61 -31.44 8.74
C ILE A 42 -20.93 -30.66 8.67
N TYR A 43 -21.25 -30.04 7.53
CA TYR A 43 -22.48 -29.26 7.38
C TYR A 43 -23.75 -30.10 7.57
N GLU A 44 -23.78 -31.32 7.04
CA GLU A 44 -24.91 -32.24 7.15
C GLU A 44 -25.20 -32.66 8.60
N LYS A 45 -24.16 -32.80 9.44
CA LYS A 45 -24.33 -33.08 10.88
C LYS A 45 -25.00 -31.94 11.64
N ILE A 46 -24.72 -30.69 11.25
CA ILE A 46 -25.13 -29.51 12.01
C ILE A 46 -26.35 -28.80 11.42
N LYS A 47 -26.74 -29.06 10.16
CA LYS A 47 -27.73 -28.24 9.42
C LYS A 47 -29.09 -28.10 10.10
N ASN A 48 -29.49 -29.08 10.90
CA ASN A 48 -30.76 -29.11 11.63
C ASN A 48 -30.63 -28.64 13.08
N ALA A 49 -29.41 -28.34 13.55
CA ALA A 49 -29.18 -27.84 14.90
C ALA A 49 -29.87 -26.49 15.09
N ARG A 50 -30.48 -26.31 16.25
CA ARG A 50 -31.19 -25.07 16.63
C ARG A 50 -30.44 -24.27 17.69
N ASN A 51 -29.50 -24.89 18.37
CA ASN A 51 -28.72 -24.28 19.43
C ASN A 51 -27.29 -24.85 19.44
N GLY A 52 -26.39 -24.15 20.12
CA GLY A 52 -25.06 -24.62 20.48
C GLY A 52 -24.78 -24.35 21.95
N ILE A 53 -23.73 -24.98 22.48
CA ILE A 53 -23.28 -24.81 23.86
C ILE A 53 -21.90 -24.17 23.86
N VAL A 54 -21.73 -23.11 24.63
CA VAL A 54 -20.42 -22.49 24.87
C VAL A 54 -19.59 -23.42 25.74
N LYS A 55 -18.46 -23.92 25.21
CA LYS A 55 -17.55 -24.83 25.91
C LYS A 55 -16.42 -24.13 26.63
N SER A 56 -16.00 -22.97 26.13
CA SER A 56 -15.01 -22.15 26.81
C SER A 56 -15.10 -20.71 26.33
N VAL A 57 -14.72 -19.77 27.19
CA VAL A 57 -14.62 -18.35 26.86
C VAL A 57 -13.31 -17.82 27.40
N ASP A 58 -12.37 -17.55 26.51
CA ASP A 58 -11.09 -16.97 26.85
C ASP A 58 -11.16 -15.44 26.64
N LYS A 59 -11.07 -14.68 27.73
CA LYS A 59 -10.96 -13.21 27.68
C LYS A 59 -9.51 -12.81 27.93
N THR A 60 -8.97 -11.96 27.05
CA THR A 60 -7.62 -11.40 27.22
C THR A 60 -7.68 -9.89 27.12
N VAL A 61 -7.32 -9.22 28.22
CA VAL A 61 -7.14 -7.76 28.23
C VAL A 61 -5.75 -7.43 27.69
N LYS A 62 -5.70 -6.54 26.70
CA LYS A 62 -4.48 -6.12 26.04
C LYS A 62 -4.35 -4.61 26.07
N LYS A 63 -3.16 -4.13 26.43
CA LYS A 63 -2.75 -2.74 26.20
C LYS A 63 -2.28 -2.58 24.75
N GLU A 64 -2.91 -1.66 24.05
CA GLU A 64 -2.57 -1.28 22.69
C GLU A 64 -1.82 0.04 22.71
N ARG A 65 -0.51 -0.03 22.44
CA ARG A 65 0.35 1.16 22.46
C ARG A 65 0.00 2.14 21.33
N PRO A 66 0.12 3.45 21.58
CA PRO A 66 0.05 4.44 20.51
C PRO A 66 1.15 4.21 19.48
N PRO A 67 0.98 4.76 18.27
CA PRO A 67 2.05 4.79 17.31
C PRO A 67 3.26 5.60 17.82
N ILE A 68 4.43 5.25 17.30
CA ILE A 68 5.66 6.03 17.53
C ILE A 68 5.64 7.34 16.73
N PRO A 69 6.49 8.31 17.08
CA PRO A 69 6.68 9.54 16.31
C PRO A 69 6.96 9.25 14.84
N PHE A 70 6.55 10.16 13.96
CA PHE A 70 6.80 9.99 12.54
C PHE A 70 8.30 10.16 12.23
N ASP A 71 8.86 9.14 11.61
CA ASP A 71 10.00 9.30 10.71
C ASP A 71 9.49 9.49 9.26
N THR A 72 10.42 9.67 8.32
CA THR A 72 10.08 9.84 6.89
C THR A 72 9.27 8.68 6.35
N THR A 73 9.69 7.43 6.60
CA THR A 73 9.04 6.25 6.03
C THR A 73 7.63 6.07 6.56
N SER A 74 7.44 6.15 7.89
CA SER A 74 6.15 5.96 8.53
C SER A 74 5.19 7.10 8.19
N PHE A 75 5.67 8.33 8.01
CA PHE A 75 4.87 9.45 7.50
C PHE A 75 4.38 9.18 6.08
N LEU A 76 5.28 8.86 5.14
CA LEU A 76 4.90 8.60 3.76
C LEU A 76 3.98 7.38 3.63
N SER A 77 4.18 6.36 4.46
CA SER A 77 3.31 5.19 4.52
C SER A 77 1.91 5.52 5.06
N ALA A 78 1.83 6.36 6.10
CA ALA A 78 0.56 6.86 6.64
C ALA A 78 -0.17 7.76 5.62
N ALA A 79 0.53 8.70 4.98
CA ALA A 79 -0.05 9.57 3.96
C ALA A 79 -0.59 8.77 2.76
N SER A 80 0.12 7.72 2.34
CA SER A 80 -0.34 6.84 1.25
C SER A 80 -1.57 6.03 1.63
N SER A 81 -1.64 5.52 2.87
CA SER A 81 -2.73 4.66 3.31
C SER A 81 -3.98 5.41 3.75
N LEU A 82 -3.82 6.56 4.43
CA LEU A 82 -4.89 7.34 5.02
C LEU A 82 -5.36 8.47 4.10
N LEU A 83 -4.43 9.19 3.49
CA LEU A 83 -4.74 10.36 2.64
C LEU A 83 -4.81 10.01 1.15
N ARG A 84 -4.51 8.76 0.78
CA ARG A 84 -4.41 8.29 -0.61
C ARG A 84 -3.46 9.14 -1.48
N MET A 85 -2.47 9.77 -0.83
CA MET A 85 -1.50 10.64 -1.48
C MET A 85 -0.32 9.83 -2.02
N SER A 86 0.27 10.26 -3.14
CA SER A 86 1.54 9.67 -3.59
C SER A 86 2.65 10.06 -2.62
N ALA A 87 3.68 9.21 -2.49
CA ALA A 87 4.78 9.50 -1.58
C ALA A 87 5.52 10.79 -1.96
N SER A 88 5.70 11.04 -3.27
CA SER A 88 6.33 12.28 -3.73
C SER A 88 5.50 13.51 -3.40
N LYS A 89 4.17 13.47 -3.60
CA LYS A 89 3.31 14.61 -3.26
C LYS A 89 3.21 14.84 -1.75
N ALA A 90 3.19 13.77 -0.96
CA ALA A 90 3.21 13.88 0.50
C ALA A 90 4.50 14.53 1.02
N MET A 91 5.66 14.17 0.45
CA MET A 91 6.93 14.82 0.78
C MET A 91 6.96 16.29 0.34
N GLU A 92 6.54 16.59 -0.88
CA GLU A 92 6.45 17.97 -1.41
C GLU A 92 5.60 18.86 -0.49
N VAL A 93 4.42 18.40 -0.10
CA VAL A 93 3.54 19.15 0.82
C VAL A 93 4.18 19.30 2.21
N ALA A 94 4.84 18.25 2.73
CA ALA A 94 5.51 18.35 4.02
C ALA A 94 6.69 19.35 3.97
N GLU A 95 7.43 19.39 2.87
CA GLU A 95 8.51 20.37 2.65
C GLU A 95 7.97 21.79 2.59
N GLU A 96 6.86 22.02 1.89
CA GLU A 96 6.17 23.32 1.90
C GLU A 96 5.79 23.74 3.33
N LEU A 97 5.16 22.85 4.11
CA LEU A 97 4.78 23.11 5.51
C LEU A 97 6.00 23.42 6.40
N TYR A 98 7.12 22.71 6.17
CA TYR A 98 8.38 22.95 6.87
C TYR A 98 9.01 24.29 6.51
N MET A 99 9.06 24.65 5.22
CA MET A 99 9.61 25.94 4.77
C MET A 99 8.82 27.13 5.33
N GLN A 100 7.54 26.95 5.63
CA GLN A 100 6.69 27.95 6.30
C GLN A 100 6.82 27.94 7.84
N GLY A 101 7.63 27.04 8.41
CA GLY A 101 7.88 26.96 9.85
C GLY A 101 6.82 26.21 10.67
N TRP A 102 5.87 25.52 10.03
CA TRP A 102 4.73 24.91 10.74
C TRP A 102 4.99 23.49 11.24
N ILE A 103 5.92 22.77 10.63
CA ILE A 103 6.33 21.43 11.07
C ILE A 103 7.86 21.34 11.15
N SER A 104 8.37 20.34 11.84
CA SER A 104 9.80 20.01 11.81
C SER A 104 10.21 19.40 10.47
N TYR A 105 11.52 19.34 10.22
CA TYR A 105 12.06 18.87 8.95
C TYR A 105 11.58 17.44 8.61
N PRO A 106 10.93 17.23 7.45
CA PRO A 106 10.20 15.99 7.15
C PRO A 106 11.09 14.85 6.66
N ARG A 107 12.40 15.10 6.47
CA ARG A 107 13.38 14.07 6.09
C ARG A 107 14.24 13.71 7.31
N THR A 108 13.68 12.85 8.16
CA THR A 108 14.32 12.31 9.36
C THR A 108 14.14 10.80 9.47
N ASP A 109 15.11 10.12 10.10
CA ASP A 109 14.99 8.71 10.53
C ASP A 109 14.72 8.60 12.04
N ASN A 110 14.69 9.72 12.76
CA ASN A 110 14.50 9.74 14.20
C ASN A 110 13.06 9.44 14.57
N THR A 111 12.92 8.65 15.63
CA THR A 111 11.64 8.23 16.20
C THR A 111 11.56 8.51 17.69
N VAL A 112 12.47 9.34 18.19
CA VAL A 112 12.57 9.78 19.59
C VAL A 112 12.64 11.30 19.59
N TYR A 113 11.76 11.98 20.32
CA TYR A 113 11.87 13.43 20.48
C TYR A 113 13.07 13.77 21.36
N PRO A 114 13.89 14.77 21.00
CA PRO A 114 15.02 15.19 21.84
C PRO A 114 14.50 15.81 23.14
N LYS A 115 15.27 15.68 24.22
CA LYS A 115 14.90 16.21 25.54
C LYS A 115 14.68 17.73 25.54
N SER A 116 15.34 18.45 24.64
CA SER A 116 15.21 19.90 24.46
C SER A 116 13.94 20.33 23.72
N LEU A 117 13.15 19.40 23.17
CA LEU A 117 11.94 19.74 22.44
C LEU A 117 10.86 20.27 23.40
N PRO A 118 10.33 21.49 23.20
CA PRO A 118 9.35 22.09 24.11
C PRO A 118 7.93 21.54 23.85
N ILE A 119 7.73 20.25 24.16
CA ILE A 119 6.47 19.53 23.91
C ILE A 119 5.26 20.24 24.51
N ASP A 120 5.39 20.77 25.73
CA ASP A 120 4.31 21.49 26.42
C ASP A 120 3.93 22.80 25.73
N LYS A 121 4.90 23.49 25.13
CA LYS A 121 4.65 24.69 24.34
C LYS A 121 3.88 24.34 23.08
N THR A 122 4.30 23.30 22.36
CA THR A 122 3.59 22.81 21.18
C THR A 122 2.17 22.35 21.52
N LEU A 123 1.98 21.63 22.62
CA LEU A 123 0.64 21.20 23.07
C LEU A 123 -0.25 22.40 23.40
N SER A 124 0.29 23.44 24.05
CA SER A 124 -0.44 24.67 24.36
C SER A 124 -0.84 25.46 23.11
N LEU A 125 0.02 25.51 22.08
CA LEU A 125 -0.33 26.10 20.78
C LEU A 125 -1.50 25.36 20.13
N LEU A 126 -1.44 24.02 20.14
CA LEU A 126 -2.50 23.17 19.57
C LEU A 126 -3.82 23.29 20.35
N ALA A 127 -3.76 23.50 21.67
CA ALA A 127 -4.94 23.69 22.50
C ALA A 127 -5.73 24.96 22.16
N ASN A 128 -5.03 26.00 21.66
CA ASN A 128 -5.61 27.27 21.23
C ASN A 128 -5.92 27.30 19.72
N SER A 129 -6.17 26.14 19.11
CA SER A 129 -6.46 26.00 17.68
C SER A 129 -7.65 25.08 17.46
N GLN A 130 -7.99 24.81 16.20
CA GLN A 130 -9.00 23.80 15.82
C GLN A 130 -8.72 22.37 16.33
N PHE A 131 -7.56 22.11 16.94
CA PHE A 131 -7.21 20.83 17.57
C PHE A 131 -7.51 20.79 19.07
N SER A 132 -8.13 21.83 19.64
CA SER A 132 -8.46 21.95 21.07
C SER A 132 -9.09 20.69 21.65
N ASP A 133 -10.08 20.10 20.98
CA ASP A 133 -10.77 18.92 21.51
C ASP A 133 -9.87 17.68 21.53
N LEU A 134 -8.99 17.52 20.55
CA LEU A 134 -7.99 16.45 20.59
C LEU A 134 -6.98 16.67 21.71
N THR A 135 -6.59 17.92 21.98
CA THR A 135 -5.66 18.22 23.08
C THR A 135 -6.27 17.97 24.46
N LYS A 136 -7.58 18.21 24.66
CA LYS A 136 -8.27 17.85 25.90
C LYS A 136 -8.14 16.36 26.20
N VAL A 137 -8.36 15.51 25.20
CA VAL A 137 -8.16 14.06 25.32
C VAL A 137 -6.72 13.74 25.75
N VAL A 138 -5.72 14.42 25.16
CA VAL A 138 -4.31 14.24 25.56
C VAL A 138 -4.10 14.66 27.00
N LEU A 139 -4.63 15.79 27.45
CA LEU A 139 -4.42 16.32 28.81
C LEU A 139 -5.01 15.38 29.86
N GLU A 140 -6.23 14.86 29.64
CA GLU A 140 -6.89 13.89 30.51
C GLU A 140 -6.17 12.54 30.54
N ASN A 141 -5.59 12.13 29.39
CA ASN A 141 -4.98 10.82 29.21
C ASN A 141 -3.47 10.89 29.00
N ARG A 142 -2.81 11.91 29.57
CA ARG A 142 -1.41 12.19 29.29
C ARG A 142 -0.52 11.08 29.82
N ARG A 143 0.42 10.60 28.99
CA ARG A 143 1.46 9.67 29.45
C ARG A 143 2.66 10.44 30.02
N LYS A 144 3.41 9.82 30.93
CA LYS A 144 4.58 10.44 31.59
C LYS A 144 5.70 10.81 30.60
N THR A 145 5.99 9.93 29.65
CA THR A 145 7.01 10.14 28.62
C THR A 145 6.42 9.86 27.25
N PRO A 146 6.66 10.71 26.22
CA PRO A 146 6.18 10.46 24.87
C PRO A 146 6.55 9.06 24.37
N MET A 147 5.70 8.49 23.53
CA MET A 147 6.00 7.25 22.84
C MET A 147 7.29 7.43 22.01
N ARG A 148 8.11 6.38 21.98
CA ARG A 148 9.42 6.40 21.30
C ARG A 148 9.61 5.14 20.46
N GLY A 149 10.26 5.30 19.31
CA GLY A 149 10.71 4.20 18.47
C GLY A 149 12.13 3.73 18.83
N LYS A 150 12.79 3.09 17.85
CA LYS A 150 14.12 2.46 18.04
C LYS A 150 15.29 3.36 17.62
N LYS A 151 15.05 4.37 16.79
CA LYS A 151 16.09 5.19 16.16
C LYS A 151 16.18 6.56 16.85
N GLU A 152 17.35 6.85 17.39
CA GLU A 152 17.75 8.11 18.01
C GLU A 152 19.18 8.43 17.55
N THR A 153 19.31 9.44 16.69
CA THR A 153 20.54 9.95 16.10
C THR A 153 20.65 11.45 16.41
N THR A 154 21.82 12.03 16.15
CA THR A 154 22.11 13.45 16.37
C THR A 154 21.50 14.39 15.33
N ASP A 155 20.78 13.84 14.34
CA ASP A 155 20.17 14.60 13.25
C ASP A 155 18.87 15.32 13.70
N HIS A 156 17.99 15.59 12.74
CA HIS A 156 16.69 16.22 12.94
C HIS A 156 15.76 15.40 13.86
N PRO A 157 14.95 16.05 14.69
CA PRO A 157 13.92 15.37 15.49
C PRO A 157 12.88 14.67 14.59
N PRO A 158 12.04 13.79 15.15
CA PRO A 158 10.90 13.22 14.44
C PRO A 158 10.00 14.31 13.84
N ILE A 159 9.17 13.96 12.85
CA ILE A 159 8.23 14.88 12.22
C ILE A 159 7.11 15.23 13.21
N HIS A 160 6.99 16.51 13.57
CA HIS A 160 6.02 17.02 14.55
C HIS A 160 5.60 18.46 14.22
N PRO A 161 4.46 18.95 14.73
CA PRO A 161 4.05 20.34 14.54
C PRO A 161 4.95 21.28 15.36
N VAL A 162 5.32 22.41 14.77
CA VAL A 162 6.14 23.46 15.40
C VAL A 162 5.28 24.69 15.71
N ASP A 163 4.37 25.05 14.79
CA ASP A 163 3.46 26.19 14.93
C ASP A 163 2.12 25.92 14.20
N ILE A 164 1.13 26.77 14.40
CA ILE A 164 -0.22 26.66 13.82
C ILE A 164 -0.30 27.48 12.52
N PRO A 165 -0.50 26.83 11.36
CA PRO A 165 -0.72 27.55 10.11
C PRO A 165 -2.06 28.31 10.13
N PRO A 166 -2.19 29.42 9.37
CA PRO A 166 -3.48 30.02 9.09
C PRO A 166 -4.31 29.06 8.23
N PHE A 167 -5.14 28.22 8.86
CA PHE A 167 -5.82 27.09 8.21
C PHE A 167 -6.62 27.51 6.98
N GLU A 168 -7.28 28.67 6.98
CA GLU A 168 -8.05 29.14 5.83
C GLU A 168 -7.21 29.39 4.57
N LYS A 169 -5.90 29.61 4.71
CA LYS A 169 -4.97 29.82 3.60
C LYS A 169 -4.35 28.52 3.08
N LEU A 170 -4.53 27.40 3.80
CA LEU A 170 -3.97 26.11 3.40
C LEU A 170 -4.81 25.45 2.31
N THR A 171 -4.13 24.84 1.35
CA THR A 171 -4.76 23.92 0.40
C THR A 171 -5.34 22.69 1.13
N PRO A 172 -6.35 21.99 0.56
CA PRO A 172 -6.88 20.76 1.16
C PRO A 172 -5.79 19.71 1.45
N GLU A 173 -4.81 19.57 0.56
CA GLU A 173 -3.67 18.67 0.75
C GLU A 173 -2.80 19.06 1.95
N GLN A 174 -2.47 20.35 2.09
CA GLN A 174 -1.72 20.89 3.23
C GLN A 174 -2.48 20.68 4.54
N LYS A 175 -3.79 21.00 4.58
CA LYS A 175 -4.67 20.75 5.75
C LYS A 175 -4.61 19.28 6.19
N ASN A 176 -4.71 18.37 5.22
CA ASN A 176 -4.70 16.93 5.48
C ASN A 176 -3.35 16.42 6.00
N VAL A 177 -2.24 16.85 5.40
CA VAL A 177 -0.88 16.45 5.82
C VAL A 177 -0.57 17.00 7.21
N TYR A 178 -0.82 18.28 7.45
CA TYR A 178 -0.60 18.90 8.76
C TYR A 178 -1.45 18.22 9.85
N THR A 179 -2.75 18.01 9.58
CA THR A 179 -3.66 17.31 10.52
C THR A 179 -3.16 15.90 10.84
N LEU A 180 -2.64 15.16 9.85
CA LEU A 180 -2.08 13.83 10.06
C LEU A 180 -0.86 13.87 11.00
N ILE A 181 0.03 14.85 10.81
CA ILE A 181 1.22 15.05 11.65
C ILE A 181 0.81 15.41 13.08
N VAL A 182 -0.12 16.35 13.26
CA VAL A 182 -0.67 16.73 14.57
C VAL A 182 -1.29 15.52 15.29
N LYS A 183 -2.17 14.78 14.61
CA LYS A 183 -2.81 13.59 15.20
C LYS A 183 -1.79 12.54 15.62
N ARG A 184 -0.73 12.34 14.84
CA ARG A 184 0.35 11.42 15.24
C ARG A 184 1.07 11.93 16.48
N PHE A 185 1.48 13.20 16.47
CA PHE A 185 2.16 13.83 17.61
C PHE A 185 1.33 13.71 18.89
N LEU A 186 0.06 14.12 18.87
CA LEU A 186 -0.85 14.02 20.02
C LEU A 186 -1.05 12.57 20.51
N ALA A 187 -1.20 11.62 19.59
CA ALA A 187 -1.28 10.21 19.96
C ALA A 187 -0.01 9.71 20.67
N THR A 188 1.17 10.21 20.28
CA THR A 188 2.43 9.87 20.98
C THR A 188 2.50 10.39 22.40
N LEU A 189 1.67 11.38 22.78
CA LEU A 189 1.60 11.95 24.14
C LEU A 189 0.50 11.33 24.99
N THR A 190 -0.26 10.39 24.45
CA THR A 190 -1.44 9.80 25.09
C THR A 190 -1.14 8.40 25.63
N LYS A 191 -1.79 7.99 26.72
CA LYS A 191 -1.70 6.65 27.28
C LYS A 191 -2.14 5.57 26.28
N ASP A 192 -1.72 4.35 26.56
CA ASP A 192 -2.13 3.17 25.80
C ASP A 192 -3.65 2.99 25.85
N ALA A 193 -4.22 2.43 24.79
CA ALA A 193 -5.62 2.02 24.77
C ALA A 193 -5.75 0.64 25.44
N THR A 194 -6.90 0.33 26.00
CA THR A 194 -7.19 -0.96 26.62
C THR A 194 -8.31 -1.63 25.87
N SER A 195 -8.06 -2.83 25.38
CA SER A 195 -9.08 -3.65 24.72
C SER A 195 -9.17 -5.01 25.36
N GLU A 196 -10.36 -5.58 25.38
CA GLU A 196 -10.59 -7.00 25.63
C GLU A 196 -10.78 -7.71 24.29
N THR A 197 -10.08 -8.83 24.11
CA THR A 197 -10.36 -9.79 23.05
C THR A 197 -10.98 -11.04 23.67
N THR A 198 -12.12 -11.44 23.15
CA THR A 198 -12.84 -12.63 23.59
C THR A 198 -12.72 -13.70 22.53
N LYS A 199 -12.42 -14.93 22.92
CA LYS A 199 -12.47 -16.10 22.06
C LYS A 199 -13.37 -17.14 22.70
N ALA A 200 -14.55 -17.35 22.13
CA ALA A 200 -15.50 -18.33 22.62
C ALA A 200 -15.48 -19.58 21.72
N LEU A 201 -15.32 -20.76 22.32
CA LEU A 201 -15.51 -22.04 21.67
C LEU A 201 -16.96 -22.49 21.88
N ILE A 202 -17.67 -22.73 20.79
CA ILE A 202 -19.09 -23.08 20.78
C ILE A 202 -19.23 -24.41 20.07
N GLU A 203 -19.82 -25.40 20.73
CA GLU A 203 -20.10 -26.70 20.14
C GLU A 203 -21.51 -26.72 19.56
N ILE A 204 -21.63 -27.15 18.31
CA ILE A 204 -22.90 -27.34 17.61
C ILE A 204 -22.91 -28.78 17.08
N ASN A 205 -23.72 -29.65 17.67
CA ASN A 205 -23.73 -31.10 17.37
C ASN A 205 -22.31 -31.68 17.28
N GLU A 206 -21.51 -31.55 18.35
CA GLU A 206 -20.13 -32.03 18.47
C GLU A 206 -19.09 -31.33 17.55
N GLU A 207 -19.51 -30.44 16.65
CA GLU A 207 -18.60 -29.70 15.78
C GLU A 207 -18.22 -28.34 16.41
N PRO A 208 -16.92 -28.01 16.51
CA PRO A 208 -16.44 -26.82 17.19
C PRO A 208 -16.47 -25.57 16.31
N PHE A 209 -17.03 -24.49 16.84
CA PHE A 209 -17.07 -23.15 16.27
C PHE A 209 -16.35 -22.15 17.17
N VAL A 210 -15.71 -21.16 16.56
CA VAL A 210 -14.97 -20.10 17.26
C VAL A 210 -15.63 -18.77 16.94
N ALA A 211 -16.10 -18.07 17.97
CA ALA A 211 -16.48 -16.67 17.90
C ALA A 211 -15.35 -15.81 18.45
N GLU A 212 -14.97 -14.76 17.71
CA GLU A 212 -13.97 -13.78 18.14
C GLU A 212 -14.63 -12.42 18.35
N GLY A 213 -14.41 -11.88 19.54
CA GLY A 213 -14.91 -10.60 19.99
C GLY A 213 -13.79 -9.62 20.26
N TYR A 214 -14.11 -8.34 20.08
CA TYR A 214 -13.24 -7.24 20.45
C TYR A 214 -14.09 -6.15 21.08
N HIS A 215 -13.73 -5.75 22.29
CA HIS A 215 -14.35 -4.64 22.99
C HIS A 215 -13.27 -3.62 23.41
N LEU A 216 -13.49 -2.35 23.09
CA LEU A 216 -12.57 -1.28 23.42
C LEU A 216 -12.97 -0.66 24.76
N ILE A 217 -12.33 -1.11 25.84
CA ILE A 217 -12.60 -0.67 27.22
C ILE A 217 -12.20 0.80 27.40
N GLU A 218 -10.95 1.14 27.02
CA GLU A 218 -10.42 2.50 27.14
C GLU A 218 -9.83 2.92 25.79
N PRO A 219 -10.49 3.83 25.04
CA PRO A 219 -10.05 4.17 23.68
C PRO A 219 -8.79 5.04 23.63
N THR A 220 -8.62 5.97 24.59
CA THR A 220 -7.45 6.85 24.76
C THR A 220 -6.88 7.41 23.44
N TRP A 221 -5.67 6.99 23.02
CA TRP A 221 -5.01 7.48 21.79
C TRP A 221 -5.79 7.15 20.51
N LYS A 222 -6.66 6.13 20.52
CA LYS A 222 -7.51 5.75 19.37
C LYS A 222 -8.61 6.76 19.10
N LEU A 223 -8.93 7.66 20.05
CA LEU A 223 -9.80 8.81 19.80
C LEU A 223 -9.11 9.88 18.92
N ILE A 224 -7.77 9.87 18.90
CA ILE A 224 -6.96 10.91 18.24
C ILE A 224 -6.49 10.45 16.86
N TYR A 225 -5.91 9.25 16.77
CA TYR A 225 -5.27 8.76 15.54
C TYR A 225 -6.07 7.62 14.91
N PRO A 226 -6.33 7.67 13.58
CA PRO A 226 -7.17 6.68 12.92
C PRO A 226 -6.58 5.27 12.99
N VAL A 227 -7.42 4.32 13.40
CA VAL A 227 -7.13 2.88 13.43
C VAL A 227 -7.88 2.16 12.31
N LYS A 228 -7.35 1.01 11.86
CA LYS A 228 -8.05 0.19 10.86
C LYS A 228 -9.30 -0.43 11.47
N THR A 229 -10.42 -0.30 10.76
CA THR A 229 -11.70 -0.94 11.08
C THR A 229 -11.67 -2.43 10.71
N GLY A 230 -12.31 -3.28 11.52
CA GLY A 230 -12.42 -4.72 11.23
C GLY A 230 -12.70 -5.60 12.45
N GLN A 231 -12.59 -5.04 13.65
CA GLN A 231 -12.97 -5.67 14.90
C GLN A 231 -14.49 -5.61 15.09
N LYS A 232 -15.08 -6.65 15.68
CA LYS A 232 -16.51 -6.74 15.96
C LYS A 232 -16.71 -7.01 17.44
N GLU A 233 -17.66 -6.32 18.03
CA GLU A 233 -18.18 -6.69 19.34
C GLU A 233 -19.02 -7.96 19.21
N ILE A 234 -18.99 -8.78 20.25
CA ILE A 234 -19.88 -9.92 20.44
C ILE A 234 -20.54 -9.78 21.82
N PRO A 235 -21.73 -10.36 22.04
CA PRO A 235 -22.34 -10.40 23.35
C PRO A 235 -21.44 -11.07 24.39
N GLU A 236 -21.71 -10.81 25.66
CA GLU A 236 -21.10 -11.55 26.74
C GLU A 236 -21.59 -13.01 26.72
N LEU A 237 -20.65 -13.95 26.90
CA LEU A 237 -20.89 -15.39 26.87
C LEU A 237 -20.24 -16.03 28.09
N HIS A 238 -20.87 -17.06 28.63
CA HIS A 238 -20.38 -17.84 29.76
C HIS A 238 -20.22 -19.32 29.39
N GLU A 239 -19.33 -20.03 30.09
CA GLU A 239 -19.19 -21.47 29.90
C GLU A 239 -20.49 -22.21 30.23
N ASN A 240 -20.78 -23.27 29.48
CA ASN A 240 -22.01 -24.07 29.52
C ASN A 240 -23.29 -23.31 29.14
N GLU A 241 -23.16 -22.08 28.63
CA GLU A 241 -24.29 -21.30 28.18
C GLU A 241 -24.84 -21.77 26.83
N ARG A 242 -26.16 -21.80 26.70
CA ARG A 242 -26.85 -22.10 25.45
C ARG A 242 -27.00 -20.85 24.59
N VAL A 243 -26.68 -20.98 23.31
CA VAL A 243 -26.84 -19.94 22.28
C VAL A 243 -27.74 -20.45 21.14
N ASP A 244 -28.61 -19.60 20.61
CA ASP A 244 -29.55 -19.99 19.55
C ASP A 244 -28.93 -19.81 18.16
N ILE A 245 -29.26 -20.72 17.24
CA ILE A 245 -28.74 -20.69 15.87
C ILE A 245 -29.77 -19.99 14.97
N ILE A 246 -29.37 -18.84 14.41
CA ILE A 246 -30.16 -18.12 13.41
C ILE A 246 -29.94 -18.71 12.02
N SER A 247 -28.68 -18.96 11.64
CA SER A 247 -28.37 -19.57 10.35
C SER A 247 -27.01 -20.24 10.33
N LEU A 248 -26.91 -21.31 9.54
CA LEU A 248 -25.67 -22.02 9.21
C LEU A 248 -25.44 -21.94 7.71
N LYS A 249 -24.23 -21.54 7.30
CA LYS A 249 -23.87 -21.42 5.88
C LYS A 249 -22.61 -22.18 5.57
N LEU A 250 -22.68 -23.05 4.57
CA LEU A 250 -21.52 -23.63 3.89
C LEU A 250 -21.14 -22.72 2.72
N LEU A 251 -19.98 -22.08 2.80
CA LEU A 251 -19.50 -21.11 1.83
C LEU A 251 -18.31 -21.67 1.07
N ARG A 252 -18.48 -21.92 -0.23
CA ARG A 252 -17.35 -22.16 -1.15
C ARG A 252 -16.65 -20.83 -1.42
N LYS A 253 -15.35 -20.77 -1.13
CA LYS A 253 -14.48 -19.61 -1.36
C LYS A 253 -13.24 -20.06 -2.11
N GLU A 254 -12.48 -19.07 -2.60
CA GLU A 254 -11.24 -19.31 -3.30
C GLU A 254 -10.12 -18.47 -2.69
N THR A 255 -8.93 -19.05 -2.63
CA THR A 255 -7.75 -18.33 -2.15
C THR A 255 -7.48 -17.14 -3.08
N LYS A 256 -7.00 -16.03 -2.51
CA LYS A 256 -6.72 -14.80 -3.25
C LYS A 256 -5.22 -14.64 -3.47
N PRO A 257 -4.78 -14.07 -4.59
CA PRO A 257 -3.36 -13.78 -4.81
C PRO A 257 -2.84 -12.81 -3.75
N PRO A 258 -1.51 -12.77 -3.51
CA PRO A 258 -0.93 -11.80 -2.61
C PRO A 258 -1.28 -10.37 -3.03
N LYS A 259 -1.54 -9.50 -2.05
CA LYS A 259 -1.87 -8.09 -2.31
C LYS A 259 -0.67 -7.39 -2.95
N ARG A 260 -0.94 -6.47 -3.87
CA ARG A 260 0.10 -5.58 -4.42
C ARG A 260 0.63 -4.65 -3.33
N PHE A 261 1.90 -4.29 -3.43
CA PHE A 261 2.45 -3.21 -2.63
C PHE A 261 1.78 -1.88 -3.00
N THR A 262 1.22 -1.20 -2.01
CA THR A 262 0.97 0.25 -2.07
C THR A 262 2.30 1.02 -2.11
N GLN A 263 2.30 2.31 -2.43
CA GLN A 263 3.54 3.12 -2.35
C GLN A 263 4.13 3.10 -0.94
N GLY A 264 3.30 3.27 0.11
CA GLY A 264 3.75 3.17 1.50
C GLY A 264 4.43 1.84 1.84
N ALA A 265 3.76 0.72 1.53
CA ALA A 265 4.34 -0.62 1.72
C ALA A 265 5.62 -0.85 0.91
N LEU A 266 5.75 -0.26 -0.30
CA LEU A 266 6.97 -0.32 -1.08
C LEU A 266 8.11 0.46 -0.42
N ILE A 267 7.85 1.65 0.13
CA ILE A 267 8.86 2.43 0.87
C ILE A 267 9.34 1.67 2.10
N SER A 268 8.42 1.09 2.88
CA SER A 268 8.79 0.27 4.04
C SER A 268 9.64 -0.93 3.63
N GLN A 269 9.36 -1.54 2.48
CA GLN A 269 10.17 -2.64 1.96
C GLN A 269 11.55 -2.18 1.46
N MET A 270 11.62 -1.00 0.83
CA MET A 270 12.89 -0.39 0.42
C MET A 270 13.78 -0.11 1.63
N GLU A 271 13.24 0.49 2.69
CA GLU A 271 13.98 0.71 3.94
C GLU A 271 14.46 -0.59 4.57
N LYS A 272 13.59 -1.61 4.68
CA LYS A 272 13.96 -2.92 5.23
C LYS A 272 15.12 -3.58 4.46
N LEU A 273 15.19 -3.34 3.16
CA LEU A 273 16.23 -3.88 2.28
C LEU A 273 17.45 -2.95 2.15
N GLY A 274 17.49 -1.82 2.88
CA GLY A 274 18.59 -0.85 2.78
C GLY A 274 18.65 -0.13 1.43
N LEU A 275 17.53 0.05 0.74
CA LEU A 275 17.46 0.67 -0.59
C LEU A 275 17.00 2.12 -0.51
N GLY A 276 17.88 3.04 -0.88
CA GLY A 276 17.61 4.47 -0.79
C GLY A 276 17.54 4.97 0.65
N THR A 277 17.58 6.29 0.79
CA THR A 277 17.53 7.00 2.07
C THR A 277 16.15 7.63 2.27
N LYS A 278 15.93 8.21 3.46
CA LYS A 278 14.80 9.12 3.76
C LYS A 278 14.54 10.14 2.65
N SER A 279 15.60 10.60 1.98
CA SER A 279 15.53 11.62 0.92
C SER A 279 15.30 11.06 -0.49
N THR A 280 15.58 9.78 -0.77
CA THR A 280 15.59 9.28 -2.16
C THR A 280 14.47 8.30 -2.50
N ARG A 281 13.89 7.58 -1.51
CA ARG A 281 12.89 6.52 -1.77
C ARG A 281 11.66 7.02 -2.54
N HIS A 282 11.11 8.17 -2.16
CA HIS A 282 9.93 8.74 -2.82
C HIS A 282 10.23 9.20 -4.26
N GLU A 283 11.42 9.75 -4.49
CA GLU A 283 11.91 10.13 -5.82
C GLU A 283 12.19 8.91 -6.71
N ILE A 284 12.74 7.82 -6.16
CA ILE A 284 12.91 6.56 -6.90
C ILE A 284 11.54 6.06 -7.40
N ILE A 285 10.53 6.03 -6.53
CA ILE A 285 9.18 5.62 -6.91
C ILE A 285 8.60 6.55 -7.98
N LYS A 286 8.74 7.87 -7.83
CA LYS A 286 8.33 8.87 -8.83
C LYS A 286 9.02 8.63 -10.18
N LYS A 287 10.32 8.34 -10.20
CA LYS A 287 11.08 8.02 -11.41
C LYS A 287 10.55 6.75 -12.08
N LEU A 288 10.22 5.70 -11.31
CA LEU A 288 9.62 4.48 -11.86
C LEU A 288 8.26 4.76 -12.55
N TYR A 289 7.44 5.64 -11.99
CA TYR A 289 6.19 6.09 -12.62
C TYR A 289 6.41 6.94 -13.87
N SER A 290 7.28 7.96 -13.77
CA SER A 290 7.55 8.88 -14.89
C SER A 290 8.13 8.15 -16.12
N ARG A 291 8.98 7.14 -15.87
CA ARG A 291 9.56 6.27 -16.91
C ARG A 291 8.64 5.12 -17.34
N ARG A 292 7.42 5.04 -16.79
CA ARG A 292 6.41 3.99 -17.08
C ARG A 292 6.90 2.56 -16.87
N TYR A 293 7.77 2.36 -15.88
CA TYR A 293 8.07 1.01 -15.36
C TYR A 293 6.94 0.52 -14.47
N ILE A 294 6.30 1.44 -13.74
CA ILE A 294 5.09 1.16 -12.97
C ILE A 294 3.98 2.15 -13.33
N ILE A 295 2.73 1.72 -13.21
CA ILE A 295 1.53 2.50 -13.50
C ILE A 295 0.43 2.25 -12.45
N GLY A 296 -0.63 3.05 -12.49
CA GLY A 296 -1.79 2.93 -11.60
C GLY A 296 -1.61 3.67 -10.27
N SER A 297 -2.67 3.74 -9.46
CA SER A 297 -2.60 4.31 -8.10
C SER A 297 -1.83 3.38 -7.15
N THR A 298 -2.09 2.08 -7.27
CA THR A 298 -1.24 1.02 -6.71
C THR A 298 -0.19 0.63 -7.75
N PRO A 299 1.12 0.59 -7.39
CA PRO A 299 2.19 0.19 -8.29
C PRO A 299 1.92 -1.13 -9.04
N ILE A 300 1.74 -1.04 -10.36
CA ILE A 300 1.63 -2.20 -11.26
C ILE A 300 2.79 -2.16 -12.26
N PRO A 301 3.67 -3.19 -12.27
CA PRO A 301 4.75 -3.28 -13.24
C PRO A 301 4.24 -3.43 -14.68
N THR A 302 4.86 -2.71 -15.61
CA THR A 302 4.58 -2.79 -17.06
C THR A 302 5.37 -3.90 -17.74
N ALA A 303 5.06 -4.22 -19.00
CA ALA A 303 5.82 -5.22 -19.76
C ALA A 303 7.29 -4.82 -19.93
N THR A 304 7.59 -3.53 -20.10
CA THR A 304 8.97 -3.02 -20.14
C THR A 304 9.68 -3.23 -18.81
N ALA A 305 9.01 -3.06 -17.67
CA ALA A 305 9.62 -3.34 -16.37
C ALA A 305 9.97 -4.82 -16.20
N PHE A 306 9.09 -5.74 -16.62
CA PHE A 306 9.41 -7.17 -16.61
C PHE A 306 10.62 -7.47 -17.48
N ALA A 307 10.65 -6.97 -18.71
CA ALA A 307 11.76 -7.21 -19.62
C ALA A 307 13.08 -6.66 -19.11
N VAL A 308 13.12 -5.41 -18.60
CA VAL A 308 14.34 -4.86 -17.98
C VAL A 308 14.79 -5.75 -16.83
N VAL A 309 13.90 -6.14 -15.92
CA VAL A 309 14.25 -7.01 -14.79
C VAL A 309 14.73 -8.38 -15.25
N ASP A 310 14.09 -9.00 -16.23
CA ASP A 310 14.48 -10.31 -16.78
C ASP A 310 15.86 -10.24 -17.44
N THR A 311 16.13 -9.16 -18.17
CA THR A 311 17.42 -8.87 -18.80
C THR A 311 18.52 -8.72 -17.76
N ILE A 312 18.29 -7.98 -16.67
CA ILE A 312 19.34 -7.74 -15.67
C ILE A 312 19.45 -8.83 -14.60
N LYS A 313 18.47 -9.76 -14.53
CA LYS A 313 18.37 -10.80 -13.50
C LYS A 313 19.64 -11.63 -13.27
N PRO A 314 20.44 -11.98 -14.32
CA PRO A 314 21.67 -12.74 -14.12
C PRO A 314 22.77 -11.96 -13.40
N TYR A 315 22.68 -10.63 -13.32
CA TYR A 315 23.72 -9.77 -12.77
C TYR A 315 23.37 -9.27 -11.36
N ASP A 316 24.39 -8.97 -10.56
CA ASP A 316 24.24 -8.57 -9.16
C ASP A 316 23.43 -7.28 -8.97
N ILE A 317 23.41 -6.38 -9.97
CA ILE A 317 22.55 -5.17 -9.98
C ILE A 317 21.05 -5.46 -9.91
N SER A 318 20.62 -6.69 -10.17
CA SER A 318 19.20 -7.08 -10.05
C SER A 318 18.76 -7.38 -8.62
N LYS A 319 19.71 -7.56 -7.71
CA LYS A 319 19.48 -7.88 -6.30
C LYS A 319 19.65 -6.64 -5.42
N PRO A 320 18.95 -6.57 -4.27
CA PRO A 320 19.05 -5.43 -3.37
C PRO A 320 20.45 -5.29 -2.75
N ASP A 321 21.17 -6.39 -2.56
CA ASP A 321 22.40 -6.50 -1.78
C ASP A 321 23.48 -5.51 -2.24
N MET A 322 23.71 -5.43 -3.55
CA MET A 322 24.70 -4.54 -4.14
C MET A 322 24.39 -3.07 -3.83
N THR A 323 23.13 -2.68 -3.97
CA THR A 323 22.70 -1.29 -3.73
C THR A 323 22.74 -0.97 -2.23
N ALA A 324 22.29 -1.89 -1.39
CA ALA A 324 22.31 -1.72 0.06
C ALA A 324 23.74 -1.59 0.61
N GLN A 325 24.70 -2.32 0.03
CA GLN A 325 26.10 -2.18 0.39
C GLN A 325 26.65 -0.80 0.03
N LEU A 326 26.27 -0.23 -1.12
CA LEU A 326 26.68 1.12 -1.50
C LEU A 326 26.08 2.18 -0.58
N GLU A 327 24.80 2.05 -0.20
CA GLU A 327 24.15 2.94 0.78
C GLU A 327 24.86 2.88 2.13
N LYS A 328 25.16 1.67 2.62
CA LYS A 328 25.91 1.46 3.85
C LYS A 328 27.32 2.06 3.79
N ASP A 329 28.02 1.89 2.66
CA ASP A 329 29.37 2.44 2.49
C ASP A 329 29.33 3.98 2.51
N MET A 330 28.28 4.62 1.96
CA MET A 330 28.09 6.08 2.03
C MET A 330 27.78 6.55 3.46
N ASP A 331 26.95 5.83 4.21
CA ASP A 331 26.69 6.13 5.62
C ASP A 331 27.97 6.03 6.46
N GLU A 332 28.79 5.00 6.24
CA GLU A 332 30.07 4.83 6.94
C GLU A 332 31.10 5.90 6.57
N ILE A 333 31.04 6.51 5.37
CA ILE A 333 31.84 7.70 5.05
C ILE A 333 31.34 8.90 5.86
N ALA A 334 30.03 9.15 5.88
CA ALA A 334 29.45 10.28 6.60
C ALA A 334 29.72 10.21 8.12
N GLU A 335 29.81 9.01 8.67
CA GLU A 335 30.17 8.75 10.07
C GLU A 335 31.68 8.73 10.35
N GLY A 336 32.53 8.94 9.32
CA GLY A 336 33.99 8.92 9.45
C GLY A 336 34.60 7.53 9.66
N LYS A 337 33.82 6.45 9.46
CA LYS A 337 34.25 5.05 9.64
C LYS A 337 34.96 4.48 8.42
N LYS A 338 34.74 5.04 7.23
CA LYS A 338 35.38 4.61 5.98
C LYS A 338 36.00 5.76 5.20
N ASN A 339 37.10 5.45 4.52
CA ASN A 339 37.76 6.37 3.60
C ASN A 339 37.02 6.39 2.24
N GLU A 340 36.70 7.60 1.78
CA GLU A 340 35.97 7.85 0.52
C GLU A 340 36.64 7.20 -0.70
N ASN A 341 37.96 7.37 -0.87
CA ASN A 341 38.68 6.84 -2.04
C ASN A 341 38.60 5.32 -2.14
N SER A 342 38.64 4.63 -0.99
CA SER A 342 38.50 3.18 -0.91
C SER A 342 37.11 2.72 -1.37
N VAL A 343 36.06 3.39 -0.90
CA VAL A 343 34.67 3.12 -1.30
C VAL A 343 34.46 3.39 -2.78
N ILE A 344 34.98 4.50 -3.32
CA ILE A 344 34.89 4.82 -4.75
C ILE A 344 35.57 3.73 -5.58
N LYS A 345 36.78 3.32 -5.22
CA LYS A 345 37.53 2.26 -5.93
C LYS A 345 36.72 0.96 -5.97
N LYS A 346 36.25 0.48 -4.81
CA LYS A 346 35.43 -0.73 -4.69
C LYS A 346 34.13 -0.64 -5.50
N SER A 347 33.46 0.51 -5.46
CA SER A 347 32.21 0.77 -6.21
C SER A 347 32.44 0.71 -7.71
N ARG A 348 33.56 1.29 -8.20
CA ARG A 348 33.94 1.23 -9.61
C ARG A 348 34.24 -0.19 -10.07
N GLU A 349 34.99 -0.96 -9.28
CA GLU A 349 35.30 -2.36 -9.59
C GLU A 349 34.02 -3.21 -9.68
N MET A 350 33.09 -3.01 -8.75
CA MET A 350 31.79 -3.67 -8.74
C MET A 350 30.96 -3.32 -9.99
N LEU A 351 30.91 -2.03 -10.35
CA LEU A 351 30.18 -1.58 -11.55
C LEU A 351 30.82 -2.07 -12.84
N GLN A 352 32.15 -2.06 -12.95
CA GLN A 352 32.88 -2.54 -14.12
C GLN A 352 32.59 -4.02 -14.41
N LYS A 353 32.55 -4.88 -13.38
CA LYS A 353 32.18 -6.31 -13.52
C LYS A 353 30.79 -6.49 -14.14
N VAL A 354 29.85 -5.66 -13.73
CA VAL A 354 28.47 -5.68 -14.23
C VAL A 354 28.41 -5.16 -15.67
N LEU A 355 29.05 -4.02 -15.96
CA LEU A 355 29.04 -3.42 -17.30
C LEU A 355 29.66 -4.32 -18.34
N LYS A 356 30.82 -4.93 -18.04
CA LYS A 356 31.49 -5.88 -18.94
C LYS A 356 30.56 -7.05 -19.30
N SER A 357 29.84 -7.58 -18.31
CA SER A 357 28.88 -8.67 -18.51
C SER A 357 27.65 -8.25 -19.32
N LEU A 358 27.17 -7.01 -19.16
CA LEU A 358 26.06 -6.46 -19.94
C LEU A 358 26.46 -6.18 -21.40
N GLU A 359 27.67 -5.68 -21.65
CA GLU A 359 28.18 -5.40 -22.99
C GLU A 359 28.27 -6.66 -23.84
N ASN A 360 28.74 -7.76 -23.27
CA ASN A 360 28.81 -9.06 -23.94
C ASN A 360 27.45 -9.56 -24.44
N ASN A 361 26.35 -9.18 -23.76
CA ASN A 361 24.99 -9.62 -24.08
C ASN A 361 24.13 -8.54 -24.77
N LYS A 362 24.75 -7.42 -25.21
CA LYS A 362 24.06 -6.22 -25.72
C LYS A 362 23.00 -6.50 -26.79
N HIS A 363 23.27 -7.42 -27.73
CA HIS A 363 22.36 -7.74 -28.83
C HIS A 363 21.07 -8.42 -28.35
N GLU A 364 21.19 -9.42 -27.46
CA GLU A 364 20.05 -10.12 -26.87
C GLU A 364 19.21 -9.18 -26.00
N ILE A 365 19.89 -8.37 -25.18
CA ILE A 365 19.27 -7.34 -24.36
C ILE A 365 18.43 -6.38 -25.23
N ARG A 366 19.01 -5.88 -26.33
CA ARG A 366 18.32 -4.98 -27.26
C ARG A 366 17.08 -5.63 -27.87
N HIS A 367 17.18 -6.90 -28.29
CA HIS A 367 16.06 -7.63 -28.88
C HIS A 367 14.91 -7.81 -27.87
N SER A 368 15.23 -8.28 -26.66
CA SER A 368 14.26 -8.49 -25.58
C SER A 368 13.51 -7.20 -25.21
N LEU A 369 14.25 -6.10 -25.01
CA LEU A 369 13.67 -4.80 -24.66
C LEU A 369 12.78 -4.24 -25.77
N ARG A 370 13.19 -4.36 -27.04
CA ARG A 370 12.35 -3.95 -28.19
C ARG A 370 11.05 -4.72 -28.25
N LYS A 371 11.10 -6.04 -28.09
CA LYS A 371 9.91 -6.91 -28.07
C LYS A 371 8.95 -6.49 -26.96
N ALA A 372 9.48 -6.20 -25.77
CA ALA A 372 8.68 -5.77 -24.63
C ALA A 372 8.05 -4.37 -24.81
N LEU A 373 8.80 -3.42 -25.39
CA LEU A 373 8.28 -2.10 -25.74
C LEU A 373 7.16 -2.19 -26.78
N THR A 374 7.33 -3.02 -27.82
CA THR A 374 6.29 -3.29 -28.81
C THR A 374 5.05 -3.89 -28.14
N LEU A 375 5.22 -4.89 -27.28
CA LEU A 375 4.11 -5.50 -26.54
C LEU A 375 3.39 -4.48 -25.64
N GLN A 376 4.13 -3.65 -24.91
CA GLN A 376 3.57 -2.63 -24.03
C GLN A 376 2.76 -1.57 -24.81
N ASN A 377 3.23 -1.20 -25.99
CA ASN A 377 2.59 -0.18 -26.81
C ASN A 377 1.50 -0.75 -27.71
N THR A 378 1.39 -2.08 -27.86
CA THR A 378 0.35 -2.71 -28.67
C THR A 378 -1.01 -2.57 -27.99
N ILE A 379 -1.98 -1.97 -28.68
CA ILE A 379 -3.34 -1.76 -28.16
C ILE A 379 -4.39 -2.70 -28.76
N GLY A 380 -4.06 -3.38 -29.86
CA GLY A 380 -4.95 -4.34 -30.51
C GLY A 380 -4.51 -4.63 -31.94
N THR A 381 -5.39 -5.23 -32.73
CA THR A 381 -5.14 -5.58 -34.14
C THR A 381 -5.73 -4.53 -35.08
N CYS A 382 -5.06 -4.27 -36.20
CA CYS A 382 -5.54 -3.36 -37.22
C CYS A 382 -6.77 -3.96 -37.92
N PRO A 383 -7.91 -3.25 -38.00
CA PRO A 383 -9.09 -3.77 -38.70
C PRO A 383 -8.88 -3.89 -40.21
N SER A 384 -7.92 -3.14 -40.79
CA SER A 384 -7.67 -3.14 -42.24
C SER A 384 -6.72 -4.26 -42.70
N CYS A 385 -5.73 -4.65 -41.88
CA CYS A 385 -4.68 -5.58 -42.34
C CYS A 385 -4.29 -6.65 -41.30
N GLY A 386 -5.00 -6.74 -40.17
CA GLY A 386 -4.74 -7.72 -39.09
C GLY A 386 -3.47 -7.49 -38.25
N LYS A 387 -2.47 -6.75 -38.76
CA LYS A 387 -1.20 -6.47 -38.06
C LYS A 387 -1.41 -5.64 -36.77
N PRO A 388 -0.50 -5.72 -35.78
CA PRO A 388 -0.62 -4.96 -34.53
C PRO A 388 -0.75 -3.43 -34.70
N LEU A 389 -1.62 -2.82 -33.91
CA LEU A 389 -1.73 -1.38 -33.72
C LEU A 389 -0.93 -0.98 -32.48
N VAL A 390 0.06 -0.10 -32.63
CA VAL A 390 0.96 0.32 -31.54
C VAL A 390 0.87 1.82 -31.25
N ILE A 391 0.96 2.20 -29.99
CA ILE A 391 1.12 3.59 -29.56
C ILE A 391 2.51 4.07 -29.99
N ARG A 392 2.53 5.17 -30.74
CA ARG A 392 3.72 5.88 -31.19
C ARG A 392 3.66 7.33 -30.70
N VAL A 393 4.81 7.98 -30.64
CA VAL A 393 4.92 9.42 -30.39
C VAL A 393 5.51 10.05 -31.64
N SER A 394 4.82 11.05 -32.18
CA SER A 394 5.29 11.78 -33.34
C SER A 394 6.56 12.56 -32.99
N SER A 395 7.61 12.42 -33.79
CA SER A 395 8.86 13.17 -33.60
C SER A 395 8.66 14.68 -33.77
N LYS A 396 7.77 15.09 -34.68
CA LYS A 396 7.50 16.48 -35.07
C LYS A 396 6.78 17.29 -33.99
N ASN A 397 5.68 16.77 -33.44
CA ASN A 397 4.81 17.51 -32.51
C ASN A 397 4.71 16.88 -31.11
N LYS A 398 5.48 15.81 -30.85
CA LYS A 398 5.49 15.03 -29.60
C LYS A 398 4.12 14.50 -29.16
N LYS A 399 3.11 14.52 -30.05
CA LYS A 399 1.78 13.98 -29.76
C LYS A 399 1.80 12.46 -29.91
N ARG A 400 1.12 11.77 -29.00
CA ARG A 400 0.93 10.31 -29.08
C ARG A 400 -0.25 9.96 -30.00
N PHE A 401 -0.09 8.90 -30.76
CA PHE A 401 -1.08 8.37 -31.69
C PHE A 401 -0.94 6.84 -31.80
N VAL A 402 -1.90 6.17 -32.40
CA VAL A 402 -1.81 4.76 -32.76
C VAL A 402 -1.40 4.68 -34.22
N GLY A 403 -0.42 3.84 -34.55
CA GLY A 403 -0.12 3.48 -35.93
C GLY A 403 -0.02 1.98 -36.13
N CYS A 404 -0.44 1.51 -37.30
CA CYS A 404 -0.24 0.13 -37.71
C CYS A 404 1.27 -0.20 -37.83
N THR A 405 1.66 -1.41 -37.41
CA THR A 405 3.02 -1.91 -37.64
C THR A 405 3.26 -2.28 -39.10
N GLY A 406 2.21 -2.41 -39.92
CA GLY A 406 2.29 -2.65 -41.35
C GLY A 406 2.62 -1.44 -42.22
N TYR A 407 2.95 -0.28 -41.63
CA TYR A 407 3.41 0.88 -42.41
C TYR A 407 4.73 0.56 -43.15
N PRO A 408 4.91 0.96 -44.43
CA PRO A 408 4.08 1.90 -45.20
C PRO A 408 2.84 1.31 -45.89
N ASP A 409 2.74 -0.02 -46.03
CA ASP A 409 1.67 -0.70 -46.77
C ASP A 409 0.29 -0.49 -46.15
N CYS A 410 0.24 -0.40 -44.81
CA CYS A 410 -0.97 -0.07 -44.07
C CYS A 410 -0.79 1.25 -43.31
N ARG A 411 -1.45 2.31 -43.79
CA ARG A 411 -1.36 3.68 -43.25
C ARG A 411 -2.40 4.01 -42.16
N VAL A 412 -3.12 3.00 -41.65
CA VAL A 412 -4.08 3.18 -40.56
C VAL A 412 -3.40 3.82 -39.35
N THR A 413 -3.92 4.98 -38.96
CA THR A 413 -3.52 5.70 -37.75
C THR A 413 -4.74 6.25 -37.04
N TYR A 414 -4.66 6.37 -35.72
CA TYR A 414 -5.71 6.97 -34.89
C TYR A 414 -5.13 7.98 -33.90
N PRO A 415 -5.71 9.16 -33.73
CA PRO A 415 -5.31 10.08 -32.69
C PRO A 415 -5.62 9.47 -31.31
N LEU A 416 -4.80 9.80 -30.31
CA LEU A 416 -5.04 9.42 -28.92
C LEU A 416 -5.27 10.68 -28.07
N PRO A 417 -6.03 10.59 -26.96
CA PRO A 417 -6.04 11.64 -25.95
C PRO A 417 -4.62 11.91 -25.49
N GLN A 418 -4.19 13.18 -25.34
CA GLN A 418 -2.79 13.49 -25.02
C GLN A 418 -2.47 13.42 -23.51
N LYS A 419 -3.50 13.54 -22.66
CA LYS A 419 -3.41 13.41 -21.20
C LYS A 419 -4.03 12.09 -20.72
N GLY A 420 -3.61 11.62 -19.55
CA GLY A 420 -4.13 10.41 -18.91
C GLY A 420 -3.41 9.11 -19.30
N VAL A 421 -3.55 8.09 -18.45
CA VAL A 421 -3.02 6.74 -18.69
C VAL A 421 -3.98 6.01 -19.62
N ILE A 422 -3.43 5.46 -20.71
CA ILE A 422 -4.18 4.60 -21.63
C ILE A 422 -3.98 3.17 -21.17
N THR A 423 -5.06 2.49 -20.88
CA THR A 423 -5.06 1.06 -20.57
C THR A 423 -5.65 0.30 -21.76
N LYS A 424 -4.90 -0.70 -22.23
CA LYS A 424 -5.40 -1.64 -23.24
C LYS A 424 -6.62 -2.36 -22.70
N THR A 425 -7.65 -2.52 -23.53
CA THR A 425 -8.75 -3.46 -23.28
C THR A 425 -8.68 -4.58 -24.33
N ASP A 426 -9.32 -5.70 -24.05
CA ASP A 426 -9.44 -6.80 -25.03
C ASP A 426 -10.69 -6.63 -25.92
N LYS A 427 -11.44 -5.54 -25.75
CA LYS A 427 -12.66 -5.27 -26.53
C LYS A 427 -12.33 -4.63 -27.87
N LYS A 428 -13.09 -5.03 -28.89
CA LYS A 428 -13.15 -4.35 -30.19
C LYS A 428 -14.47 -3.62 -30.30
N CYS A 429 -14.48 -2.49 -30.99
CA CYS A 429 -15.69 -1.75 -31.27
C CYS A 429 -16.58 -2.52 -32.23
N GLU A 430 -17.85 -2.71 -31.88
CA GLU A 430 -18.82 -3.46 -32.68
C GLU A 430 -19.09 -2.78 -34.04
N HIS A 431 -19.01 -1.45 -34.12
CA HIS A 431 -19.34 -0.70 -35.35
C HIS A 431 -18.18 -0.56 -36.35
N CYS A 432 -16.92 -0.65 -35.93
CA CYS A 432 -15.78 -0.42 -36.82
C CYS A 432 -14.60 -1.38 -36.62
N GLY A 433 -14.72 -2.36 -35.73
CA GLY A 433 -13.68 -3.34 -35.42
C GLY A 433 -12.41 -2.77 -34.76
N ALA A 434 -12.29 -1.45 -34.62
CA ALA A 434 -11.13 -0.81 -34.00
C ALA A 434 -11.08 -1.11 -32.49
N PRO A 435 -9.88 -1.28 -31.90
CA PRO A 435 -9.73 -1.51 -30.47
C PRO A 435 -10.41 -0.43 -29.60
N ILE A 436 -10.98 -0.87 -28.48
CA ILE A 436 -11.44 0.02 -27.42
C ILE A 436 -10.30 0.20 -26.42
N ILE A 437 -10.05 1.44 -26.01
CA ILE A 437 -9.08 1.76 -24.96
C ILE A 437 -9.80 2.37 -23.77
N LYS A 438 -9.19 2.24 -22.59
CA LYS A 438 -9.68 2.91 -21.38
C LYS A 438 -8.79 4.10 -21.03
N VAL A 439 -9.40 5.26 -20.87
CA VAL A 439 -8.74 6.49 -20.41
C VAL A 439 -9.42 6.97 -19.13
N GLY A 440 -8.72 6.78 -18.01
CA GLY A 440 -9.33 6.97 -16.68
C GLY A 440 -10.46 5.94 -16.45
N LYS A 441 -11.69 6.41 -16.25
CA LYS A 441 -12.87 5.55 -16.08
C LYS A 441 -13.64 5.30 -17.39
N ARG A 442 -13.36 6.06 -18.46
CA ARG A 442 -14.10 5.99 -19.72
C ARG A 442 -13.46 5.00 -20.69
N GLU A 443 -14.28 4.15 -21.31
CA GLU A 443 -13.90 3.34 -22.46
C GLU A 443 -14.25 4.10 -23.74
N ILE A 444 -13.30 4.17 -24.67
CA ILE A 444 -13.44 4.91 -25.92
C ILE A 444 -12.96 4.06 -27.08
N CYS A 445 -13.73 4.05 -28.17
CA CYS A 445 -13.24 3.55 -29.45
C CYS A 445 -12.14 4.50 -29.96
N ILE A 446 -11.00 3.93 -30.37
CA ILE A 446 -9.86 4.73 -30.87
C ILE A 446 -10.16 5.40 -32.22
N ASN A 447 -11.09 4.86 -33.01
CA ASN A 447 -11.46 5.45 -34.28
C ASN A 447 -12.32 6.71 -34.03
N PRO A 448 -11.85 7.93 -34.40
CA PRO A 448 -12.65 9.13 -34.28
C PRO A 448 -13.85 9.11 -35.23
N ASN A 449 -13.70 8.46 -36.39
CA ASN A 449 -14.72 8.36 -37.44
C ASN A 449 -15.58 7.10 -37.27
N CYS A 450 -15.71 6.58 -36.04
CA CYS A 450 -16.53 5.41 -35.77
C CYS A 450 -18.00 5.72 -36.07
N PRO A 451 -18.72 4.90 -36.86
CA PRO A 451 -20.14 5.12 -37.15
C PRO A 451 -21.00 5.25 -35.88
N GLY A 452 -20.73 4.43 -34.85
CA GLY A 452 -21.44 4.49 -33.58
C GLY A 452 -21.11 5.70 -32.67
N LYS A 453 -20.32 6.67 -33.15
CA LYS A 453 -20.16 7.99 -32.49
C LYS A 453 -21.03 9.08 -33.12
N LYS A 454 -21.63 8.82 -34.28
CA LYS A 454 -22.65 9.67 -34.89
C LYS A 454 -24.00 9.19 -34.38
N GLY A 455 -24.33 9.59 -33.15
CA GLY A 455 -25.55 9.23 -32.43
C GLY A 455 -25.72 10.14 -31.25
#